data_AF-A0A4Q5WCR4-F1
#
_entry.id   AF-A0A4Q5WCR4-F1
#
_cell.length_a   1.000
_cell.length_b   1.000
_cell.length_c   1.000
_cell.angle_alpha   90.00
_cell.angle_beta   90.00
_cell.angle_gamma   90.00
#
_symmetry.space_group_name_H-M   'P 1'
#
loop_
_entity.id
_entity.type
_entity.pdbx_description
1 polymer ?
#
loop_
_entity_poly.entity_id
_entity_poly.type
_entity_poly.pdbx_seq_one_letter_code
_entity_poly.pdbx_strand_id
1 'polypeptide(L)'
;VMVWIHGGSNLNGSGSIYNGAAFAKSGVVMVTLNYRMGALGFFAHPEITKAAAKDEPLANYGLMDQTAALQWVKSNIASFGGDPSKVTVFGESAGAIDIYALLGLKSSKDLFQQAILESNITWGVSAPLADAEKDGADLVKRAGATDAATLADLRAIPVMQLVEAGTAARFPIVDGRYMAETSLSAVANKRTMDIPLIVGSNSYEASLARQLQGHAATDWTDSQGTAPARFIAAKSADGKPSWLYFFSYVATANRTPDSMGAAHATEIPYVFGGQMRAAGAPPPAAGSALATPATQSDEDKAMAALMHSCWVGFAKTGAPKCASGPIWPAYTTAGDQLMEFGVPSGVRTNFRKEALDKHTIAEPGAR
;
A
#
# COMPACT_ATOMS: atom_id res chain seq x y z
N VAL A 1 -4.10 -14.29 -10.85
CA VAL A 1 -3.63 -12.98 -11.37
C VAL A 1 -3.17 -12.16 -10.18
N MET A 2 -2.04 -11.47 -10.27
CA MET A 2 -1.60 -10.51 -9.26
C MET A 2 -1.53 -9.11 -9.88
N VAL A 3 -2.17 -8.13 -9.23
CA VAL A 3 -2.25 -6.74 -9.69
C VAL A 3 -1.50 -5.85 -8.70
N TRP A 4 -0.44 -5.21 -9.15
CA TRP A 4 0.40 -4.33 -8.34
C TRP A 4 -0.04 -2.88 -8.41
N ILE A 5 -0.29 -2.29 -7.24
CA ILE A 5 -0.49 -0.86 -7.05
C ILE A 5 0.78 -0.30 -6.41
N HIS A 6 1.49 0.54 -7.14
CA HIS A 6 2.78 1.07 -6.70
C HIS A 6 2.63 2.11 -5.58
N GLY A 7 3.66 2.24 -4.75
CA GLY A 7 3.80 3.31 -3.76
C GLY A 7 4.29 4.62 -4.37
N GLY A 8 4.90 5.47 -3.53
CA GLY A 8 5.41 6.80 -3.93
C GLY A 8 4.60 7.97 -3.38
N SER A 9 4.00 7.80 -2.20
CA SER A 9 3.17 8.80 -1.50
C SER A 9 1.99 9.33 -2.33
N ASN A 10 1.57 8.61 -3.37
CA ASN A 10 0.61 9.09 -4.38
C ASN A 10 1.04 10.42 -5.04
N LEU A 11 2.35 10.69 -5.11
CA LEU A 11 2.94 11.87 -5.76
C LEU A 11 3.92 11.48 -6.88
N ASN A 12 4.46 10.27 -6.82
CA ASN A 12 5.41 9.73 -7.77
C ASN A 12 5.26 8.21 -7.85
N GLY A 13 5.97 7.61 -8.81
CA GLY A 13 5.91 6.18 -9.08
C GLY A 13 5.41 5.89 -10.48
N SER A 14 5.47 4.63 -10.86
CA SER A 14 4.96 4.12 -12.12
C SER A 14 4.91 2.59 -12.06
N GLY A 15 3.85 2.00 -12.60
CA GLY A 15 3.77 0.56 -12.81
C GLY A 15 4.88 0.02 -13.71
N SER A 16 5.47 0.85 -14.57
CA SER A 16 6.57 0.47 -15.45
C SER A 16 7.89 0.18 -14.73
N ILE A 17 8.01 0.56 -13.46
CA ILE A 17 9.23 0.31 -12.67
C ILE A 17 9.35 -1.18 -12.33
N TYR A 18 8.23 -1.89 -12.21
CA TYR A 18 8.15 -3.20 -11.57
C TYR A 18 8.11 -4.33 -12.61
N ASN A 19 9.11 -5.20 -12.55
CA ASN A 19 9.29 -6.33 -13.45
C ASN A 19 8.57 -7.58 -12.94
N GLY A 20 7.50 -7.97 -13.63
CA GLY A 20 6.70 -9.15 -13.30
C GLY A 20 7.29 -10.52 -13.70
N ALA A 21 8.49 -10.58 -14.28
CA ALA A 21 9.00 -11.81 -14.90
C ALA A 21 9.13 -13.00 -13.92
N ALA A 22 9.49 -12.76 -12.65
CA ALA A 22 9.55 -13.81 -11.65
C ALA A 22 8.17 -14.42 -11.37
N PHE A 23 7.13 -13.59 -11.23
CA PHE A 23 5.75 -14.04 -11.09
C PHE A 23 5.28 -14.84 -12.30
N ALA A 24 5.60 -14.38 -13.52
CA ALA A 24 5.26 -15.08 -14.75
C ALA A 24 5.92 -16.47 -14.82
N LYS A 25 7.21 -16.58 -14.49
CA LYS A 25 7.92 -17.87 -14.37
C LYS A 25 7.28 -18.79 -13.33
N SER A 26 6.74 -18.21 -12.26
CA SER A 26 6.00 -18.91 -11.21
C SER A 26 4.54 -19.23 -11.61
N GLY A 27 4.12 -19.00 -12.86
CA GLY A 27 2.78 -19.30 -13.35
C GLY A 27 1.69 -18.33 -12.86
N VAL A 28 2.06 -17.07 -12.62
CA VAL A 28 1.16 -16.00 -12.21
C VAL A 28 1.17 -14.91 -13.28
N VAL A 29 0.00 -14.57 -13.82
CA VAL A 29 -0.17 -13.37 -14.64
C VAL A 29 -0.04 -12.13 -13.75
N MET A 30 0.99 -11.34 -14.00
CA MET A 30 1.30 -10.10 -13.29
C MET A 30 0.80 -8.89 -14.08
N VAL A 31 0.08 -8.00 -13.41
CA VAL A 31 -0.40 -6.73 -13.98
C VAL A 31 0.18 -5.59 -13.14
N THR A 32 0.84 -4.64 -13.77
CA THR A 32 1.21 -3.36 -13.15
C THR A 32 0.41 -2.26 -13.85
N LEU A 33 0.07 -1.21 -13.11
CA LEU A 33 -0.77 -0.12 -13.63
C LEU A 33 -0.19 1.25 -13.26
N ASN A 34 -0.61 2.25 -14.02
CA ASN A 34 -0.45 3.66 -13.65
C ASN A 34 -1.82 4.21 -13.25
N TYR A 35 -1.81 5.15 -12.32
CA TYR A 35 -2.99 5.89 -11.89
C TYR A 35 -2.62 7.37 -11.72
N ARG A 36 -3.61 8.28 -11.78
CA ARG A 36 -3.35 9.70 -11.55
C ARG A 36 -2.90 9.93 -10.11
N MET A 37 -1.93 10.82 -9.94
CA MET A 37 -1.27 11.12 -8.67
C MET A 37 -1.34 12.62 -8.35
N GLY A 38 -1.04 13.00 -7.11
CA GLY A 38 -1.05 14.36 -6.62
C GLY A 38 -2.38 15.05 -6.89
N ALA A 39 -2.33 16.31 -7.31
CA ALA A 39 -3.53 17.07 -7.65
C ALA A 39 -4.30 16.51 -8.86
N LEU A 40 -3.73 15.63 -9.66
CA LEU A 40 -4.49 14.97 -10.74
C LEU A 40 -5.27 13.76 -10.21
N GLY A 41 -4.84 13.18 -9.10
CA GLY A 41 -5.41 11.96 -8.52
C GLY A 41 -6.30 12.19 -7.30
N PHE A 42 -5.96 13.15 -6.44
CA PHE A 42 -6.56 13.30 -5.11
C PHE A 42 -6.98 14.75 -4.83
N PHE A 43 -7.37 15.48 -5.86
CA PHE A 43 -7.82 16.87 -5.73
C PHE A 43 -9.30 16.98 -5.36
N ALA A 44 -9.58 17.90 -4.45
CA ALA A 44 -10.92 18.35 -4.10
C ALA A 44 -10.96 19.88 -4.15
N HIS A 45 -12.09 20.46 -4.51
CA HIS A 45 -12.26 21.91 -4.55
C HIS A 45 -13.75 22.28 -4.45
N PRO A 46 -14.14 23.39 -3.78
CA PRO A 46 -15.54 23.77 -3.62
C PRO A 46 -16.32 23.90 -4.94
N GLU A 47 -15.67 24.40 -6.00
CA GLU A 47 -16.29 24.49 -7.33
C GLU A 47 -16.61 23.12 -7.94
N ILE A 48 -15.89 22.04 -7.57
CA ILE A 48 -16.24 20.66 -7.97
C ILE A 48 -17.53 20.26 -7.27
N THR A 49 -17.58 20.41 -5.95
CA THR A 49 -18.76 20.09 -5.13
C THR A 49 -20.01 20.83 -5.58
N LYS A 50 -19.86 22.11 -5.94
CA LYS A 50 -20.96 22.96 -6.44
C LYS A 50 -21.51 22.50 -7.79
N ALA A 51 -20.67 21.99 -8.69
CA ALA A 51 -21.08 21.60 -10.03
C ALA A 51 -21.49 20.12 -10.14
N ALA A 52 -21.03 19.27 -9.23
CA ALA A 52 -21.20 17.84 -9.29
C ALA A 52 -22.67 17.42 -9.17
N ALA A 53 -23.09 16.44 -9.98
CA ALA A 53 -24.39 15.79 -9.81
C ALA A 53 -24.48 15.07 -8.46
N LYS A 54 -25.69 14.75 -7.97
CA LYS A 54 -25.94 14.25 -6.60
C LYS A 54 -24.99 13.12 -6.14
N ASP A 55 -24.70 12.15 -7.01
CA ASP A 55 -23.91 10.97 -6.69
C ASP A 55 -22.54 10.94 -7.40
N GLU A 56 -22.19 12.03 -8.10
CA GLU A 56 -20.90 12.15 -8.76
C GLU A 56 -19.79 12.31 -7.71
N PRO A 57 -18.70 11.54 -7.78
CA PRO A 57 -17.58 11.69 -6.85
C PRO A 57 -16.98 13.10 -6.81
N LEU A 58 -16.46 13.51 -5.65
CA LEU A 58 -15.92 14.87 -5.45
C LEU A 58 -14.39 14.92 -5.40
N ALA A 59 -13.75 13.76 -5.27
CA ALA A 59 -12.30 13.59 -5.16
C ALA A 59 -11.89 12.17 -5.60
N ASN A 60 -10.70 11.70 -5.24
CA ASN A 60 -10.26 10.29 -5.38
C ASN A 60 -10.19 9.74 -6.81
N TYR A 61 -9.89 10.58 -7.79
CA TYR A 61 -9.70 10.19 -9.18
C TYR A 61 -8.63 9.08 -9.36
N GLY A 62 -7.57 9.08 -8.54
CA GLY A 62 -6.55 8.02 -8.53
C GLY A 62 -7.13 6.65 -8.11
N LEU A 63 -8.01 6.62 -7.10
CA LEU A 63 -8.71 5.39 -6.72
C LEU A 63 -9.71 4.93 -7.78
N MET A 64 -10.34 5.88 -8.50
CA MET A 64 -11.20 5.55 -9.64
C MET A 64 -10.40 4.94 -10.78
N ASP A 65 -9.20 5.45 -11.07
CA ASP A 65 -8.31 4.87 -12.08
C ASP A 65 -7.92 3.43 -11.71
N GLN A 66 -7.56 3.19 -10.44
CA GLN A 66 -7.25 1.85 -9.94
C GLN A 66 -8.47 0.92 -10.04
N THR A 67 -9.67 1.42 -9.69
CA THR A 67 -10.92 0.66 -9.81
C THR A 67 -11.23 0.32 -11.27
N ALA A 68 -11.05 1.27 -12.19
CA ALA A 68 -11.23 1.06 -13.62
C ALA A 68 -10.21 0.04 -14.17
N ALA A 69 -8.96 0.09 -13.71
CA ALA A 69 -7.95 -0.92 -14.07
C ALA A 69 -8.34 -2.31 -13.56
N LEU A 70 -8.88 -2.43 -12.35
CA LEU A 70 -9.37 -3.70 -11.82
C LEU A 70 -10.60 -4.23 -12.58
N GLN A 71 -11.51 -3.34 -13.01
CA GLN A 71 -12.62 -3.70 -13.90
C GLN A 71 -12.10 -4.19 -15.26
N TRP A 72 -11.05 -3.55 -15.79
CA TRP A 72 -10.40 -4.02 -17.02
C TRP A 72 -9.79 -5.41 -16.82
N VAL A 73 -9.07 -5.65 -15.73
CA VAL A 73 -8.52 -6.97 -15.39
C VAL A 73 -9.65 -8.00 -15.32
N LYS A 74 -10.73 -7.71 -14.58
CA LYS A 74 -11.88 -8.61 -14.46
C LYS A 74 -12.46 -9.00 -15.81
N SER A 75 -12.53 -8.05 -16.74
CA SER A 75 -13.19 -8.24 -18.05
C SER A 75 -12.28 -8.85 -19.12
N ASN A 76 -10.96 -8.68 -19.00
CA ASN A 76 -10.04 -8.97 -20.10
C ASN A 76 -8.97 -10.02 -19.76
N ILE A 77 -8.65 -10.26 -18.50
CA ILE A 77 -7.44 -11.03 -18.13
C ILE A 77 -7.48 -12.50 -18.56
N ALA A 78 -8.68 -13.04 -18.81
CA ALA A 78 -8.86 -14.37 -19.38
C ALA A 78 -8.15 -14.53 -20.73
N SER A 79 -8.15 -13.49 -21.56
CA SER A 79 -7.46 -13.47 -22.87
C SER A 79 -5.93 -13.53 -22.74
N PHE A 80 -5.40 -13.24 -21.56
CA PHE A 80 -3.96 -13.31 -21.23
C PHE A 80 -3.60 -14.58 -20.45
N GLY A 81 -4.53 -15.55 -20.36
CA GLY A 81 -4.36 -16.79 -19.59
C GLY A 81 -4.52 -16.63 -18.08
N GLY A 82 -5.05 -15.48 -17.62
CA GLY A 82 -5.35 -15.23 -16.22
C GLY A 82 -6.76 -15.70 -15.83
N ASP A 83 -6.95 -16.00 -14.54
CA ASP A 83 -8.27 -16.32 -13.99
C ASP A 83 -8.89 -15.06 -13.33
N PRO A 84 -9.96 -14.45 -13.89
CA PRO A 84 -10.61 -13.26 -13.32
C PRO A 84 -11.38 -13.54 -12.03
N SER A 85 -11.52 -14.80 -11.62
CA SER A 85 -12.06 -15.20 -10.31
C SER A 85 -10.99 -15.40 -9.23
N LYS A 86 -9.71 -15.28 -9.61
CA LYS A 86 -8.55 -15.41 -8.72
C LYS A 86 -7.59 -14.25 -8.91
N VAL A 87 -8.05 -13.06 -8.51
CA VAL A 87 -7.28 -11.83 -8.55
C VAL A 87 -6.81 -11.48 -7.14
N THR A 88 -5.50 -11.36 -6.96
CA THR A 88 -4.87 -10.79 -5.77
C THR A 88 -4.41 -9.37 -6.09
N VAL A 89 -4.81 -8.39 -5.29
CA VAL A 89 -4.28 -7.03 -5.39
C VAL A 89 -3.23 -6.84 -4.30
N PHE A 90 -2.07 -6.31 -4.66
CA PHE A 90 -0.99 -6.08 -3.71
C PHE A 90 -0.27 -4.77 -4.01
N GLY A 91 0.30 -4.17 -2.97
CA GLY A 91 0.89 -2.86 -3.07
C GLY A 91 1.64 -2.50 -1.81
N GLU A 92 2.55 -1.53 -1.95
CA GLU A 92 3.43 -1.07 -0.88
C GLU A 92 3.22 0.43 -0.62
N SER A 93 3.35 0.85 0.64
CA SER A 93 3.26 2.26 1.04
C SER A 93 1.92 2.87 0.63
N ALA A 94 1.94 3.94 -0.18
CA ALA A 94 0.73 4.55 -0.74
C ALA A 94 -0.14 3.57 -1.54
N GLY A 95 0.46 2.58 -2.21
CA GLY A 95 -0.29 1.51 -2.87
C GLY A 95 -1.03 0.62 -1.88
N ALA A 96 -0.42 0.34 -0.72
CA ALA A 96 -1.09 -0.39 0.37
C ALA A 96 -2.23 0.43 0.99
N ILE A 97 -2.05 1.75 1.17
CA ILE A 97 -3.08 2.68 1.64
C ILE A 97 -4.27 2.71 0.66
N ASP A 98 -3.99 2.75 -0.63
CA ASP A 98 -5.02 2.77 -1.66
C ASP A 98 -5.78 1.43 -1.70
N ILE A 99 -5.08 0.29 -1.60
CA ILE A 99 -5.72 -1.03 -1.44
C ILE A 99 -6.59 -1.07 -0.19
N TYR A 100 -6.12 -0.48 0.91
CA TYR A 100 -6.88 -0.39 2.15
C TYR A 100 -8.20 0.38 1.98
N ALA A 101 -8.20 1.46 1.18
CA ALA A 101 -9.42 2.13 0.77
C ALA A 101 -10.28 1.25 -0.14
N LEU A 102 -9.69 0.63 -1.17
CA LEU A 102 -10.39 -0.27 -2.10
C LEU A 102 -11.08 -1.43 -1.37
N LEU A 103 -10.60 -1.90 -0.22
CA LEU A 103 -11.30 -2.93 0.57
C LEU A 103 -12.69 -2.48 1.06
N GLY A 104 -12.90 -1.18 1.27
CA GLY A 104 -14.17 -0.60 1.78
C GLY A 104 -15.06 0.05 0.71
N LEU A 105 -14.59 0.19 -0.54
CA LEU A 105 -15.38 0.84 -1.58
C LEU A 105 -16.46 -0.11 -2.15
N LYS A 106 -17.62 0.46 -2.46
CA LYS A 106 -18.68 -0.29 -3.17
C LYS A 106 -18.29 -0.62 -4.61
N SER A 107 -17.56 0.28 -5.26
CA SER A 107 -17.16 0.18 -6.67
C SER A 107 -16.11 -0.90 -6.94
N SER A 108 -15.35 -1.30 -5.93
CA SER A 108 -14.32 -2.34 -5.99
C SER A 108 -14.80 -3.73 -5.61
N LYS A 109 -16.04 -3.83 -5.09
CA LYS A 109 -16.63 -5.08 -4.62
C LYS A 109 -16.54 -6.15 -5.72
N ASP A 110 -16.04 -7.33 -5.35
CA ASP A 110 -15.90 -8.51 -6.20
C ASP A 110 -14.91 -8.39 -7.38
N LEU A 111 -14.19 -7.26 -7.50
CA LEU A 111 -13.13 -7.10 -8.51
C LEU A 111 -11.87 -7.90 -8.17
N PHE A 112 -11.62 -8.17 -6.90
CA PHE A 112 -10.52 -9.01 -6.43
C PHE A 112 -10.94 -9.88 -5.25
N GLN A 113 -10.21 -10.98 -5.04
CA GLN A 113 -10.57 -12.03 -4.10
C GLN A 113 -9.55 -12.18 -2.98
N GLN A 114 -8.41 -11.49 -3.07
CA GLN A 114 -7.32 -11.53 -2.09
C GLN A 114 -6.59 -10.20 -2.09
N ALA A 115 -6.04 -9.81 -0.94
CA ALA A 115 -5.23 -8.60 -0.84
C ALA A 115 -3.93 -8.80 -0.05
N ILE A 116 -2.92 -8.01 -0.36
CA ILE A 116 -1.66 -7.93 0.38
C ILE A 116 -1.32 -6.45 0.57
N LEU A 117 -1.14 -6.04 1.83
CA LEU A 117 -0.81 -4.66 2.21
C LEU A 117 0.61 -4.64 2.78
N GLU A 118 1.55 -4.18 1.98
CA GLU A 118 2.97 -4.11 2.34
C GLU A 118 3.29 -2.72 2.90
N SER A 119 3.74 -2.67 4.15
CA SER A 119 4.05 -1.41 4.81
C SER A 119 2.92 -0.39 4.68
N ASN A 120 1.70 -0.79 5.07
CA ASN A 120 0.56 0.11 5.20
C ASN A 120 0.81 1.05 6.38
N ILE A 121 1.69 2.01 6.16
CA ILE A 121 1.98 3.06 7.10
C ILE A 121 0.79 3.97 7.09
N THR A 122 0.44 4.47 8.27
CA THR A 122 -0.48 5.57 8.51
C THR A 122 -1.92 5.18 8.83
N TRP A 123 -2.27 5.61 10.02
CA TRP A 123 -3.60 5.70 10.56
C TRP A 123 -4.39 6.80 9.89
N GLY A 124 -5.64 6.53 9.53
CA GLY A 124 -6.67 7.57 9.38
C GLY A 124 -6.35 8.75 8.46
N VAL A 125 -5.38 8.63 7.54
CA VAL A 125 -4.90 9.68 6.61
C VAL A 125 -5.93 10.10 5.57
N SER A 126 -7.17 9.62 5.70
CA SER A 126 -8.25 10.11 4.88
C SER A 126 -8.73 11.45 5.38
N ALA A 127 -8.27 12.50 4.70
CA ALA A 127 -8.71 13.86 4.98
C ALA A 127 -10.25 13.95 4.82
N PRO A 128 -10.96 14.64 5.73
CA PRO A 128 -12.31 15.09 5.47
C PRO A 128 -12.35 15.94 4.19
N LEU A 129 -13.45 15.86 3.44
CA LEU A 129 -13.60 16.63 2.20
C LEU A 129 -13.30 18.12 2.37
N ALA A 130 -13.79 18.75 3.44
CA ALA A 130 -13.59 20.18 3.68
C ALA A 130 -12.11 20.57 3.80
N ASP A 131 -11.29 19.73 4.44
CA ASP A 131 -9.85 19.99 4.56
C ASP A 131 -9.16 19.81 3.20
N ALA A 132 -9.55 18.78 2.45
CA ALA A 132 -9.04 18.55 1.10
C ALA A 132 -9.44 19.67 0.12
N GLU A 133 -10.65 20.22 0.23
CA GLU A 133 -11.13 21.35 -0.56
C GLU A 133 -10.34 22.63 -0.24
N LYS A 134 -10.01 22.85 1.03
CA LYS A 134 -9.15 23.96 1.46
C LYS A 134 -7.75 23.82 0.87
N ASP A 135 -7.14 22.63 0.99
CA ASP A 135 -5.82 22.35 0.41
C ASP A 135 -5.81 22.52 -1.11
N GLY A 136 -6.88 22.11 -1.79
CA GLY A 136 -7.06 22.30 -3.22
C GLY A 136 -7.17 23.77 -3.61
N ALA A 137 -7.96 24.56 -2.87
CA ALA A 137 -8.08 26.01 -3.09
C ALA A 137 -6.72 26.73 -2.89
N ASP A 138 -5.97 26.36 -1.85
CA ASP A 138 -4.64 26.93 -1.59
C ASP A 138 -3.62 26.52 -2.67
N LEU A 139 -3.71 25.29 -3.20
CA LEU A 139 -2.88 24.85 -4.31
C LEU A 139 -3.15 25.65 -5.58
N VAL A 140 -4.40 25.83 -5.99
CA VAL A 140 -4.70 26.53 -7.25
C VAL A 140 -4.35 28.01 -7.16
N LYS A 141 -4.44 28.64 -5.98
CA LYS A 141 -3.92 30.00 -5.73
C LYS A 141 -2.41 30.08 -5.94
N ARG A 142 -1.65 29.13 -5.40
CA ARG A 142 -0.20 29.03 -5.65
C ARG A 142 0.11 28.77 -7.12
N ALA A 143 -0.79 28.08 -7.82
CA ALA A 143 -0.75 27.89 -9.27
C ALA A 143 -1.30 29.08 -10.08
N GLY A 144 -1.55 30.24 -9.45
CA GLY A 144 -1.93 31.48 -10.13
C GLY A 144 -3.42 31.69 -10.40
N ALA A 145 -4.29 30.82 -9.88
CA ALA A 145 -5.74 31.02 -9.95
C ALA A 145 -6.20 32.13 -8.97
N THR A 146 -7.27 32.83 -9.34
CA THR A 146 -7.92 33.82 -8.46
C THR A 146 -8.98 33.15 -7.57
N ASP A 147 -9.45 33.86 -6.54
CA ASP A 147 -10.59 33.40 -5.71
C ASP A 147 -11.89 33.23 -6.51
N ALA A 148 -12.00 33.86 -7.69
CA ALA A 148 -13.16 33.77 -8.58
C ALA A 148 -13.01 32.69 -9.67
N ALA A 149 -11.96 31.87 -9.62
CA ALA A 149 -11.71 30.85 -10.62
C ALA A 149 -12.86 29.84 -10.70
N THR A 150 -13.41 29.70 -11.89
CA THR A 150 -14.45 28.71 -12.21
C THR A 150 -13.83 27.32 -12.42
N LEU A 151 -14.65 26.27 -12.46
CA LEU A 151 -14.17 24.94 -12.87
C LEU A 151 -13.47 24.91 -14.23
N ALA A 152 -13.86 25.76 -15.17
CA ALA A 152 -13.20 25.85 -16.46
C ALA A 152 -11.79 26.42 -16.31
N ASP A 153 -11.64 27.46 -15.50
CA ASP A 153 -10.34 28.07 -15.20
C ASP A 153 -9.42 27.08 -14.48
N LEU A 154 -9.92 26.32 -13.51
CA LEU A 154 -9.15 25.29 -12.82
C LEU A 154 -8.62 24.22 -13.77
N ARG A 155 -9.44 23.77 -14.73
CA ARG A 155 -9.03 22.80 -15.76
C ARG A 155 -8.04 23.39 -16.78
N ALA A 156 -8.04 24.70 -16.95
CA ALA A 156 -7.14 25.41 -17.86
C ALA A 156 -5.75 25.67 -17.27
N ILE A 157 -5.56 25.49 -15.95
CA ILE A 157 -4.23 25.60 -15.31
C ILE A 157 -3.28 24.59 -15.98
N PRO A 158 -2.14 25.04 -16.54
CA PRO A 158 -1.15 24.16 -17.10
C PRO A 158 -0.69 23.12 -16.06
N VAL A 159 -0.65 21.85 -16.45
CA VAL A 159 -0.34 20.74 -15.52
C VAL A 159 0.99 20.94 -14.79
N MET A 160 2.01 21.47 -15.48
CA MET A 160 3.31 21.73 -14.86
C MET A 160 3.23 22.82 -13.80
N GLN A 161 2.43 23.87 -14.02
CA GLN A 161 2.22 24.93 -13.04
C GLN A 161 1.51 24.41 -11.79
N LEU A 162 0.54 23.49 -11.97
CA LEU A 162 -0.14 22.84 -10.85
C LEU A 162 0.80 21.92 -10.05
N VAL A 163 1.67 21.17 -10.74
CA VAL A 163 2.65 20.28 -10.10
C VAL A 163 3.74 21.09 -9.36
N GLU A 164 4.24 22.16 -9.97
CA GLU A 164 5.25 23.04 -9.38
C GLU A 164 4.72 23.87 -8.21
N ALA A 165 3.42 24.17 -8.19
CA ALA A 165 2.76 24.85 -7.07
C ALA A 165 2.75 24.04 -5.77
N GLY A 166 3.06 22.74 -5.84
CA GLY A 166 3.30 21.88 -4.68
C GLY A 166 2.26 20.79 -4.50
N THR A 167 1.97 20.46 -3.24
CA THR A 167 1.10 19.33 -2.87
C THR A 167 -0.14 19.82 -2.12
N ALA A 168 -1.29 19.26 -2.45
CA ALA A 168 -2.54 19.34 -1.70
C ALA A 168 -2.80 17.99 -1.00
N ALA A 169 -4.06 17.61 -0.78
CA ALA A 169 -4.40 16.25 -0.41
C ALA A 169 -3.83 15.23 -1.42
N ARG A 170 -3.23 14.15 -0.90
CA ARG A 170 -2.56 13.09 -1.70
C ARG A 170 -2.99 11.67 -1.35
N PHE A 171 -3.76 11.50 -0.29
CA PHE A 171 -4.26 10.20 0.16
C PHE A 171 -5.80 10.15 -0.01
N PRO A 172 -6.42 8.96 0.06
CA PRO A 172 -7.87 8.80 -0.11
C PRO A 172 -8.70 9.76 0.75
N ILE A 173 -9.59 10.56 0.17
CA ILE A 173 -10.41 11.57 0.85
C ILE A 173 -11.78 10.99 1.19
N VAL A 174 -12.31 11.28 2.38
CA VAL A 174 -13.72 10.96 2.70
C VAL A 174 -14.61 12.02 2.05
N ASP A 175 -15.01 11.75 0.80
CA ASP A 175 -15.85 12.65 0.00
C ASP A 175 -17.36 12.46 0.25
N GLY A 176 -17.73 11.45 1.04
CA GLY A 176 -19.12 11.14 1.38
C GLY A 176 -19.91 10.53 0.22
N ARG A 177 -19.29 10.33 -0.94
CA ARG A 177 -19.90 9.77 -2.15
C ARG A 177 -19.15 8.53 -2.59
N TYR A 178 -17.97 8.70 -3.19
CA TYR A 178 -17.14 7.58 -3.62
C TYR A 178 -16.58 6.79 -2.41
N MET A 179 -16.13 7.52 -1.39
CA MET A 179 -15.61 6.99 -0.13
C MET A 179 -16.40 7.61 1.04
N ALA A 180 -17.27 6.79 1.64
CA ALA A 180 -18.23 7.25 2.65
C ALA A 180 -17.63 7.43 4.06
N GLU A 181 -16.52 6.76 4.35
CA GLU A 181 -15.83 6.79 5.65
C GLU A 181 -14.34 6.49 5.46
N THR A 182 -13.54 6.64 6.53
CA THR A 182 -12.12 6.28 6.49
C THR A 182 -11.93 4.76 6.38
N SER A 183 -10.85 4.32 5.74
CA SER A 183 -10.51 2.88 5.67
C SER A 183 -10.37 2.24 7.05
N LEU A 184 -9.86 3.01 8.02
CA LEU A 184 -9.77 2.58 9.42
C LEU A 184 -11.15 2.33 10.04
N SER A 185 -12.10 3.26 9.84
CA SER A 185 -13.47 3.09 10.31
C SER A 185 -14.15 1.91 9.62
N ALA A 186 -13.93 1.72 8.32
CA ALA A 186 -14.49 0.60 7.58
C ALA A 186 -14.01 -0.74 8.15
N VAL A 187 -12.70 -0.90 8.44
CA VAL A 187 -12.18 -2.13 9.05
C VAL A 187 -12.62 -2.31 10.49
N ALA A 188 -12.58 -1.26 11.31
CA ALA A 188 -13.03 -1.32 12.70
C ALA A 188 -14.49 -1.79 12.81
N ASN A 189 -15.33 -1.33 11.88
CA ASN A 189 -16.76 -1.64 11.81
C ASN A 189 -17.10 -2.84 10.92
N LYS A 190 -16.11 -3.62 10.45
CA LYS A 190 -16.30 -4.79 9.58
C LYS A 190 -17.11 -4.50 8.29
N ARG A 191 -16.91 -3.32 7.71
CA ARG A 191 -17.54 -2.85 6.46
C ARG A 191 -16.64 -2.99 5.23
N THR A 192 -15.49 -3.64 5.37
CA THR A 192 -14.63 -4.04 4.25
C THR A 192 -15.03 -5.38 3.65
N MET A 193 -14.54 -5.69 2.45
CA MET A 193 -14.64 -7.01 1.85
C MET A 193 -14.07 -8.09 2.76
N ASP A 194 -14.78 -9.23 2.83
CA ASP A 194 -14.36 -10.42 3.57
C ASP A 194 -13.52 -11.34 2.67
N ILE A 195 -12.23 -11.04 2.55
CA ILE A 195 -11.28 -11.74 1.68
C ILE A 195 -9.99 -12.11 2.43
N PRO A 196 -9.28 -13.17 2.01
CA PRO A 196 -7.96 -13.48 2.55
C PRO A 196 -6.99 -12.28 2.42
N LEU A 197 -6.21 -12.03 3.47
CA LEU A 197 -5.35 -10.86 3.59
C LEU A 197 -3.94 -11.21 4.07
N ILE A 198 -2.90 -10.70 3.43
CA ILE A 198 -1.58 -10.55 4.04
C ILE A 198 -1.37 -9.08 4.40
N VAL A 199 -0.84 -8.80 5.58
CA VAL A 199 -0.49 -7.43 6.00
C VAL A 199 0.80 -7.44 6.82
N GLY A 200 1.62 -6.41 6.70
CA GLY A 200 2.85 -6.32 7.48
C GLY A 200 3.58 -5.00 7.33
N SER A 201 4.75 -4.93 7.95
CA SER A 201 5.63 -3.77 7.97
C SER A 201 7.10 -4.20 8.07
N ASN A 202 8.00 -3.24 7.85
CA ASN A 202 9.44 -3.44 7.96
C ASN A 202 9.96 -3.02 9.34
N SER A 203 11.16 -3.48 9.69
CA SER A 203 11.74 -3.23 11.02
C SER A 203 12.29 -1.82 11.23
N TYR A 204 12.43 -1.03 10.16
CA TYR A 204 12.87 0.36 10.20
C TYR A 204 12.04 1.25 9.26
N GLU A 205 10.72 1.25 9.47
CA GLU A 205 9.83 2.18 8.77
C GLU A 205 10.16 3.65 9.06
N ALA A 206 10.73 3.94 10.23
CA ALA A 206 11.22 5.27 10.60
C ALA A 206 12.33 5.83 9.69
N SER A 207 12.81 5.05 8.71
CA SER A 207 13.57 5.56 7.57
C SER A 207 12.82 6.66 6.77
N LEU A 208 11.49 6.75 6.88
CA LEU A 208 10.68 7.87 6.36
C LEU A 208 10.70 9.12 7.27
N ALA A 209 11.08 8.96 8.53
CA ALA A 209 11.15 10.02 9.54
C ALA A 209 12.58 10.14 10.07
N ARG A 210 13.55 10.38 9.17
CA ARG A 210 15.00 10.36 9.44
C ARG A 210 15.47 11.29 10.56
N GLN A 211 14.65 12.28 10.93
CA GLN A 211 14.88 13.14 12.09
C GLN A 211 14.74 12.41 13.44
N LEU A 212 14.06 11.26 13.47
CA LEU A 212 13.86 10.44 14.67
C LEU A 212 15.02 9.44 14.82
N GLN A 213 15.45 9.22 16.07
CA GLN A 213 16.55 8.32 16.40
C GLN A 213 16.22 7.49 17.65
N GLY A 214 16.95 6.38 17.82
CA GLY A 214 16.84 5.51 19.00
C GLY A 214 15.40 5.08 19.29
N HIS A 215 14.97 5.27 20.54
CA HIS A 215 13.63 4.91 21.00
C HIS A 215 12.51 5.60 20.20
N ALA A 216 12.70 6.85 19.78
CA ALA A 216 11.67 7.57 19.02
C ALA A 216 11.48 6.99 17.61
N ALA A 217 12.55 6.53 16.97
CA ALA A 217 12.44 5.84 15.66
C ALA A 217 11.74 4.48 15.80
N THR A 218 12.05 3.75 16.87
CA THR A 218 11.41 2.48 17.17
C THR A 218 9.91 2.66 17.47
N ASP A 219 9.56 3.62 18.31
CA ASP A 219 8.17 3.97 18.65
C ASP A 219 7.39 4.45 17.42
N TRP A 220 8.03 5.21 16.52
CA TRP A 220 7.44 5.60 15.25
C TRP A 220 7.19 4.39 14.34
N THR A 221 8.12 3.44 14.27
CA THR A 221 7.96 2.21 13.47
C THR A 221 6.81 1.35 14.00
N ASP A 222 6.73 1.19 15.32
CA ASP A 222 5.66 0.44 15.96
C ASP A 222 4.31 1.15 15.80
N SER A 223 4.24 2.44 16.11
CA SER A 223 3.00 3.21 15.98
C SER A 223 2.53 3.32 14.54
N GLN A 224 3.40 3.54 13.56
CA GLN A 224 2.96 3.84 12.21
C GLN A 224 2.86 2.62 11.30
N GLY A 225 3.60 1.54 11.58
CA GLY A 225 3.63 0.33 10.75
C GLY A 225 3.11 -0.91 11.49
N THR A 226 3.85 -1.38 12.50
CA THR A 226 3.62 -2.71 13.11
C THR A 226 2.28 -2.81 13.83
N ALA A 227 1.90 -1.81 14.63
CA ALA A 227 0.63 -1.81 15.35
C ALA A 227 -0.58 -1.71 14.40
N PRO A 228 -0.59 -0.85 13.37
CA PRO A 228 -1.59 -0.87 12.30
C PRO A 228 -1.74 -2.21 11.59
N ALA A 229 -0.62 -2.82 11.18
CA ALA A 229 -0.65 -4.11 10.52
C ALA A 229 -1.29 -5.18 11.41
N ARG A 230 -0.92 -5.21 12.69
CA ARG A 230 -1.50 -6.12 13.68
C ARG A 230 -3.00 -5.88 13.91
N PHE A 231 -3.43 -4.61 13.98
CA PHE A 231 -4.84 -4.27 14.10
C PHE A 231 -5.65 -4.72 12.89
N ILE A 232 -5.17 -4.46 11.68
CA ILE A 232 -5.83 -4.86 10.44
C ILE A 232 -5.94 -6.40 10.36
N ALA A 233 -4.86 -7.11 10.70
CA ALA A 233 -4.87 -8.57 10.77
C ALA A 233 -5.91 -9.07 11.78
N ALA A 234 -5.95 -8.50 12.99
CA ALA A 234 -6.90 -8.87 14.03
C ALA A 234 -8.36 -8.63 13.63
N LYS A 235 -8.67 -7.47 13.06
CA LYS A 235 -10.04 -7.12 12.65
C LYS A 235 -10.55 -7.93 11.47
N SER A 236 -9.63 -8.37 10.60
CA SER A 236 -9.96 -9.23 9.46
C SER A 236 -10.06 -10.72 9.83
N ALA A 237 -9.46 -11.15 10.95
CA ALA A 237 -9.33 -12.56 11.31
C ALA A 237 -10.66 -13.27 11.67
N ASP A 238 -11.72 -12.52 11.99
CA ASP A 238 -13.03 -13.11 12.31
C ASP A 238 -13.81 -13.62 11.07
N GLY A 239 -13.35 -13.27 9.86
CA GLY A 239 -13.93 -13.68 8.59
C GLY A 239 -13.03 -14.65 7.82
N LYS A 240 -12.63 -14.28 6.61
CA LYS A 240 -11.57 -14.96 5.87
C LYS A 240 -10.22 -14.76 6.56
N PRO A 241 -9.32 -15.76 6.49
CA PRO A 241 -8.09 -15.69 7.27
C PRO A 241 -7.19 -14.52 6.84
N SER A 242 -6.51 -13.94 7.83
CA SER A 242 -5.47 -12.94 7.62
C SER A 242 -4.12 -13.50 8.07
N TRP A 243 -3.03 -12.93 7.55
CA TRP A 243 -1.66 -13.29 7.91
C TRP A 243 -0.86 -12.03 8.16
N LEU A 244 -0.15 -11.99 9.30
CA LEU A 244 0.70 -10.89 9.72
C LEU A 244 2.17 -11.23 9.45
N TYR A 245 2.93 -10.29 8.88
CA TYR A 245 4.38 -10.40 8.77
C TYR A 245 5.12 -9.19 9.35
N PHE A 246 6.39 -9.40 9.66
CA PHE A 246 7.35 -8.38 10.00
C PHE A 246 8.64 -8.63 9.22
N PHE A 247 9.06 -7.70 8.37
CA PHE A 247 10.27 -7.86 7.56
C PHE A 247 11.44 -7.17 8.25
N SER A 248 12.44 -7.95 8.67
CA SER A 248 13.62 -7.46 9.39
C SER A 248 14.94 -7.73 8.65
N TYR A 249 14.89 -8.37 7.49
CA TYR A 249 16.05 -8.69 6.68
C TYR A 249 16.68 -7.44 6.06
N VAL A 250 17.98 -7.27 6.31
CA VAL A 250 18.81 -6.26 5.64
C VAL A 250 19.67 -6.95 4.59
N ALA A 251 19.60 -6.46 3.35
CA ALA A 251 20.42 -6.94 2.24
C ALA A 251 21.88 -7.01 2.65
N THR A 252 22.58 -8.09 2.30
CA THR A 252 23.96 -8.32 2.78
C THR A 252 24.90 -7.15 2.49
N ALA A 253 24.79 -6.56 1.29
CA ALA A 253 25.59 -5.41 0.86
C ALA A 253 25.32 -4.13 1.66
N ASN A 254 24.17 -4.04 2.35
CA ASN A 254 23.76 -2.88 3.13
C ASN A 254 24.01 -3.05 4.64
N ARG A 255 24.56 -4.20 5.08
CA ARG A 255 24.85 -4.45 6.50
C ARG A 255 26.10 -3.69 6.93
N THR A 256 25.90 -2.70 7.78
CA THR A 256 26.92 -1.86 8.41
C THR A 256 26.67 -1.78 9.92
N PRO A 257 27.65 -1.35 10.73
CA PRO A 257 27.41 -1.10 12.16
C PRO A 257 26.27 -0.10 12.44
N ASP A 258 25.97 0.78 11.48
CA ASP A 258 24.92 1.80 11.57
C ASP A 258 23.56 1.31 11.03
N SER A 259 23.45 0.04 10.62
CA SER A 259 22.21 -0.51 10.08
C SER A 259 21.12 -0.56 11.15
N MET A 260 20.05 0.19 10.96
CA MET A 260 18.94 0.30 11.91
C MET A 260 17.83 -0.75 11.69
N GLY A 261 17.94 -1.59 10.66
CA GLY A 261 16.94 -2.57 10.26
C GLY A 261 16.56 -2.43 8.79
N ALA A 262 15.49 -3.12 8.39
CA ALA A 262 14.94 -3.07 7.04
C ALA A 262 14.18 -1.76 6.84
N ALA A 263 14.69 -0.89 5.97
CA ALA A 263 14.07 0.39 5.68
C ALA A 263 12.73 0.24 4.93
N HIS A 264 11.95 1.31 4.87
CA HIS A 264 10.69 1.34 4.11
C HIS A 264 10.90 0.89 2.66
N ALA A 265 9.97 0.10 2.14
CA ALA A 265 9.95 -0.47 0.80
C ALA A 265 11.06 -1.51 0.48
N THR A 266 11.96 -1.84 1.42
CA THR A 266 13.10 -2.75 1.15
C THR A 266 12.73 -4.22 0.98
N GLU A 267 11.49 -4.59 1.28
CA GLU A 267 10.93 -5.92 1.08
C GLU A 267 10.54 -6.19 -0.38
N ILE A 268 10.22 -5.13 -1.14
CA ILE A 268 9.73 -5.23 -2.52
C ILE A 268 10.65 -6.10 -3.41
N PRO A 269 11.99 -5.92 -3.45
CA PRO A 269 12.85 -6.79 -4.25
C PRO A 269 12.65 -8.28 -3.97
N TYR A 270 12.44 -8.67 -2.70
CA TYR A 270 12.30 -10.05 -2.28
C TYR A 270 10.93 -10.62 -2.66
N VAL A 271 9.86 -9.81 -2.55
CA VAL A 271 8.53 -10.14 -3.08
C VAL A 271 8.59 -10.38 -4.60
N PHE A 272 9.34 -9.56 -5.33
CA PHE A 272 9.51 -9.65 -6.79
C PHE A 272 10.56 -10.68 -7.25
N GLY A 273 11.05 -11.55 -6.36
CA GLY A 273 11.97 -12.63 -6.71
C GLY A 273 13.40 -12.16 -7.01
N GLY A 274 13.83 -11.08 -6.38
CA GLY A 274 15.18 -10.52 -6.43
C GLY A 274 15.39 -9.48 -7.52
N GLN A 275 14.73 -9.59 -8.67
CA GLN A 275 14.91 -8.65 -9.79
C GLN A 275 13.64 -7.84 -10.05
N MET A 276 13.45 -6.78 -9.26
CA MET A 276 12.23 -5.97 -9.35
C MET A 276 12.24 -4.91 -10.44
N ARG A 277 13.38 -4.37 -10.87
CA ARG A 277 13.40 -3.22 -11.80
C ARG A 277 13.28 -3.67 -13.25
N ALA A 278 12.35 -3.05 -13.99
CA ALA A 278 12.23 -3.25 -15.43
C ALA A 278 13.44 -2.67 -16.18
N ALA A 279 13.78 -3.26 -17.33
CA ALA A 279 14.83 -2.74 -18.20
C ALA A 279 14.48 -1.32 -18.66
N GLY A 280 15.40 -0.38 -18.51
CA GLY A 280 15.20 1.02 -18.88
C GLY A 280 14.38 1.86 -17.87
N ALA A 281 13.99 1.30 -16.71
CA ALA A 281 13.45 2.11 -15.63
C ALA A 281 14.51 3.14 -15.16
N PRO A 282 14.12 4.37 -14.78
CA PRO A 282 15.05 5.37 -14.25
C PRO A 282 15.90 4.79 -13.11
N PRO A 283 17.13 5.24 -12.86
CA PRO A 283 17.85 4.79 -11.67
C PRO A 283 17.04 5.13 -10.41
N PRO A 284 17.09 4.29 -9.36
CA PRO A 284 16.52 4.67 -8.07
C PRO A 284 17.20 5.96 -7.60
N ALA A 285 16.48 6.80 -6.83
CA ALA A 285 17.09 7.97 -6.23
C ALA A 285 18.35 7.57 -5.44
N ALA A 286 19.41 8.39 -5.50
CA ALA A 286 20.65 8.09 -4.79
C ALA A 286 20.37 7.89 -3.29
N GLY A 287 20.83 6.77 -2.72
CA GLY A 287 20.55 6.40 -1.32
C GLY A 287 19.15 5.82 -1.08
N SER A 288 18.37 5.54 -2.14
CA SER A 288 17.11 4.81 -2.02
C SER A 288 17.35 3.36 -1.62
N ALA A 289 16.58 2.91 -0.64
CA ALA A 289 16.61 1.53 -0.16
C ALA A 289 16.08 0.51 -1.21
N LEU A 290 15.46 1.01 -2.29
CA LEU A 290 15.01 0.24 -3.46
C LEU A 290 16.12 -0.01 -4.50
N ALA A 291 17.34 0.47 -4.25
CA ALA A 291 18.49 0.13 -5.07
C ALA A 291 18.81 -1.36 -4.91
N THR A 292 18.48 -2.13 -5.95
CA THR A 292 18.89 -3.54 -6.03
C THR A 292 20.39 -3.57 -6.29
N PRO A 293 21.21 -4.23 -5.44
CA PRO A 293 22.62 -4.39 -5.70
C PRO A 293 22.86 -5.06 -7.06
N ALA A 294 23.89 -4.65 -7.79
CA ALA A 294 24.25 -5.24 -9.09
C ALA A 294 24.52 -6.76 -8.99
N THR A 295 24.95 -7.22 -7.82
CA THR A 295 25.16 -8.64 -7.48
C THR A 295 24.49 -8.96 -6.15
N GLN A 296 23.59 -9.94 -6.15
CA GLN A 296 22.95 -10.46 -4.94
C GLN A 296 23.78 -11.61 -4.36
N SER A 297 23.96 -11.61 -3.04
CA SER A 297 24.54 -12.77 -2.34
C SER A 297 23.59 -13.97 -2.39
N ASP A 298 24.08 -15.16 -2.06
CA ASP A 298 23.22 -16.34 -1.96
C ASP A 298 22.20 -16.22 -0.82
N GLU A 299 22.52 -15.46 0.23
CA GLU A 299 21.58 -15.15 1.31
C GLU A 299 20.43 -14.25 0.83
N ASP A 300 20.75 -13.21 0.03
CA ASP A 300 19.72 -12.32 -0.54
C ASP A 300 18.81 -13.10 -1.51
N LYS A 301 19.39 -13.98 -2.32
CA LYS A 301 18.64 -14.87 -3.22
C LYS A 301 17.75 -15.84 -2.44
N ALA A 302 18.25 -16.38 -1.33
CA ALA A 302 17.47 -17.30 -0.48
C ALA A 302 16.28 -16.60 0.16
N MET A 303 16.46 -15.37 0.68
CA MET A 303 15.36 -14.55 1.19
C MET A 303 14.35 -14.23 0.08
N ALA A 304 14.81 -13.88 -1.12
CA ALA A 304 13.93 -13.59 -2.25
C ALA A 304 13.14 -14.83 -2.68
N ALA A 305 13.78 -15.99 -2.75
CA ALA A 305 13.10 -17.25 -3.05
C ALA A 305 12.04 -17.59 -2.00
N LEU A 306 12.36 -17.41 -0.71
CA LEU A 306 11.43 -17.63 0.39
C LEU A 306 10.22 -16.71 0.28
N MET A 307 10.42 -15.39 0.28
CA MET A 307 9.31 -14.43 0.24
C MET A 307 8.48 -14.53 -1.05
N HIS A 308 9.13 -14.56 -2.22
CA HIS A 308 8.41 -14.67 -3.50
C HIS A 308 7.49 -15.90 -3.53
N SER A 309 7.98 -17.04 -3.02
CA SER A 309 7.17 -18.26 -2.98
C SER A 309 5.95 -18.13 -2.05
N CYS A 310 6.08 -17.47 -0.90
CA CYS A 310 4.95 -17.21 0.00
C CYS A 310 3.84 -16.40 -0.71
N TRP A 311 4.22 -15.32 -1.42
CA TRP A 311 3.29 -14.45 -2.16
C TRP A 311 2.61 -15.18 -3.33
N VAL A 312 3.40 -15.93 -4.12
CA VAL A 312 2.86 -16.78 -5.20
C VAL A 312 1.91 -17.83 -4.64
N GLY A 313 2.29 -18.47 -3.53
CA GLY A 313 1.49 -19.48 -2.84
C GLY A 313 0.15 -18.93 -2.35
N PHE A 314 0.20 -17.73 -1.76
CA PHE A 314 -0.98 -16.98 -1.37
C PHE A 314 -1.88 -16.71 -2.56
N ALA A 315 -1.38 -16.07 -3.62
CA ALA A 315 -2.16 -15.74 -4.81
C ALA A 315 -2.77 -16.95 -5.54
N LYS A 316 -2.18 -18.14 -5.37
CA LYS A 316 -2.72 -19.38 -5.95
C LYS A 316 -3.78 -20.06 -5.08
N THR A 317 -3.65 -19.97 -3.76
CA THR A 317 -4.40 -20.86 -2.85
C THR A 317 -5.20 -20.17 -1.75
N GLY A 318 -5.13 -18.85 -1.63
CA GLY A 318 -5.79 -18.14 -0.53
C GLY A 318 -5.02 -18.15 0.79
N ALA A 319 -3.87 -18.83 0.85
CA ALA A 319 -3.01 -18.96 2.03
C ALA A 319 -1.53 -19.00 1.61
N PRO A 320 -0.62 -18.37 2.36
CA PRO A 320 0.80 -18.34 2.02
C PRO A 320 1.38 -19.74 2.02
N LYS A 321 2.14 -20.07 0.97
CA LYS A 321 2.88 -21.33 0.85
C LYS A 321 4.34 -21.04 0.55
N CYS A 322 5.14 -21.00 1.59
CA CYS A 322 6.56 -20.67 1.53
C CYS A 322 7.39 -21.91 1.17
N ALA A 323 8.13 -21.87 0.08
CA ALA A 323 9.00 -22.96 -0.38
C ALA A 323 10.13 -23.20 0.64
N SER A 324 10.22 -24.44 1.16
CA SER A 324 11.21 -24.84 2.18
C SER A 324 11.24 -23.96 3.43
N GLY A 325 10.19 -23.16 3.64
CA GLY A 325 10.09 -22.18 4.71
C GLY A 325 9.23 -22.65 5.89
N PRO A 326 9.21 -21.88 6.99
CA PRO A 326 8.35 -22.16 8.13
C PRO A 326 6.87 -22.12 7.73
N ILE A 327 6.06 -22.95 8.39
CA ILE A 327 4.59 -22.87 8.28
C ILE A 327 4.17 -21.50 8.80
N TRP A 328 3.45 -20.73 7.98
CA TRP A 328 2.90 -19.43 8.34
C TRP A 328 1.42 -19.58 8.73
N PRO A 329 1.10 -19.65 10.03
CA PRO A 329 -0.29 -19.79 10.48
C PRO A 329 -1.07 -18.50 10.21
N ALA A 330 -2.39 -18.64 10.01
CA ALA A 330 -3.29 -17.50 10.01
C ALA A 330 -3.24 -16.79 11.36
N TYR A 331 -3.34 -15.48 11.34
CA TYR A 331 -3.34 -14.65 12.53
C TYR A 331 -4.60 -14.92 13.36
N THR A 332 -4.43 -15.01 14.68
CA THR A 332 -5.54 -14.99 15.64
C THR A 332 -5.15 -14.08 16.80
N THR A 333 -6.12 -13.36 17.36
CA THR A 333 -5.87 -12.49 18.53
C THR A 333 -5.34 -13.26 19.73
N ALA A 334 -5.77 -14.51 19.91
CA ALA A 334 -5.31 -15.37 21.00
C ALA A 334 -3.87 -15.89 20.78
N GLY A 335 -3.51 -16.20 19.54
CA GLY A 335 -2.17 -16.69 19.20
C GLY A 335 -1.12 -15.58 19.08
N ASP A 336 -1.52 -14.38 18.65
CA ASP A 336 -0.65 -13.21 18.42
C ASP A 336 0.65 -13.58 17.69
N GLN A 337 0.49 -14.30 16.57
CA GLN A 337 1.61 -14.85 15.81
C GLN A 337 1.82 -14.08 14.50
N LEU A 338 3.08 -13.79 14.18
CA LEU A 338 3.47 -13.23 12.88
C LEU A 338 4.64 -14.01 12.27
N MET A 339 4.77 -13.92 10.95
CA MET A 339 5.97 -14.38 10.24
C MET A 339 7.02 -13.29 10.26
N GLU A 340 8.17 -13.54 10.89
CA GLU A 340 9.34 -12.68 10.72
C GLU A 340 10.17 -13.13 9.52
N PHE A 341 10.31 -12.27 8.53
CA PHE A 341 11.26 -12.43 7.42
C PHE A 341 12.57 -11.75 7.81
N GLY A 342 13.41 -12.48 8.55
CA GLY A 342 14.70 -12.05 9.07
C GLY A 342 15.75 -13.16 8.99
N VAL A 343 16.81 -13.05 9.77
CA VAL A 343 17.88 -14.07 9.87
C VAL A 343 18.01 -14.54 11.32
N PRO A 344 17.47 -15.72 11.68
CA PRO A 344 16.68 -16.64 10.86
C PRO A 344 15.20 -16.19 10.69
N SER A 345 14.59 -16.55 9.56
CA SER A 345 13.15 -16.35 9.33
C SER A 345 12.33 -17.36 10.15
N GLY A 346 11.18 -16.95 10.65
CA GLY A 346 10.35 -17.82 11.48
C GLY A 346 9.14 -17.14 12.09
N VAL A 347 8.21 -17.97 12.58
CA VAL A 347 7.04 -17.48 13.32
C VAL A 347 7.48 -16.98 14.69
N ARG A 348 6.95 -15.81 15.07
CA ARG A 348 7.12 -15.19 16.39
C ARG A 348 5.77 -15.10 17.07
N THR A 349 5.73 -15.42 18.35
CA THR A 349 4.53 -15.33 19.20
C THR A 349 4.71 -14.17 20.17
N ASN A 350 3.65 -13.37 20.38
CA ASN A 350 3.67 -12.17 21.22
C ASN A 350 4.77 -11.16 20.82
N PHE A 351 5.04 -11.05 19.52
CA PHE A 351 6.11 -10.20 19.00
C PHE A 351 5.91 -8.75 19.43
N ARG A 352 6.83 -8.23 20.26
CA ARG A 352 6.79 -6.87 20.82
C ARG A 352 5.44 -6.49 21.45
N LYS A 353 4.67 -7.47 21.94
CA LYS A 353 3.28 -7.28 22.38
C LYS A 353 3.09 -6.10 23.33
N GLU A 354 3.92 -5.97 24.36
CA GLU A 354 3.83 -4.88 25.34
C GLU A 354 4.04 -3.49 24.73
N ALA A 355 4.88 -3.37 23.69
CA ALA A 355 5.08 -2.11 22.99
C ALA A 355 3.90 -1.82 22.05
N LEU A 356 3.48 -2.82 21.27
CA LEU A 356 2.37 -2.68 20.32
C LEU A 356 1.03 -2.41 21.01
N ASP A 357 0.79 -3.00 22.19
CA ASP A 357 -0.44 -2.78 22.96
C ASP A 357 -0.56 -1.34 23.51
N LYS A 358 0.54 -0.56 23.55
CA LYS A 358 0.50 0.88 23.91
C LYS A 358 -0.03 1.76 22.78
N HIS A 359 0.03 1.29 21.54
CA HIS A 359 -0.47 2.00 20.38
C HIS A 359 -1.93 1.59 20.14
N THR A 360 -2.83 2.04 21.03
CA THR A 360 -4.25 1.72 20.94
C THR A 360 -4.86 2.35 19.71
N ILE A 361 -5.48 1.49 18.88
CA ILE A 361 -6.22 1.95 17.72
C ILE A 361 -7.58 2.46 18.11
N ALA A 362 -7.69 3.78 18.29
CA ALA A 362 -8.96 4.43 18.58
C ALA A 362 -9.95 4.13 17.44
N GLU A 363 -10.96 3.32 17.73
CA GLU A 363 -12.06 3.03 16.82
C GLU A 363 -12.95 4.27 16.71
N PRO A 364 -13.09 4.86 15.51
CA PRO A 364 -14.02 5.97 15.33
C PRO A 364 -15.44 5.50 15.65
N GLY A 365 -16.03 6.00 16.72
CA GLY A 365 -17.41 5.69 17.12
C GLY A 365 -17.59 4.83 18.37
N ALA A 366 -16.52 4.45 19.07
CA ALA A 366 -16.62 3.96 20.45
C ALA A 366 -17.01 5.13 21.38
N ARG A 367 -18.32 5.33 21.56
CA ARG A 367 -18.87 6.15 22.63
C ARG A 367 -19.21 5.28 23.84
#